data_AF-A0A350CUV1-F1
#
_entry.id   AF-A0A350CUV1-F1
#
_cell.length_a   1.000
_cell.length_b   1.000
_cell.length_c   1.000
_cell.angle_alpha   90.00
_cell.angle_beta   90.00
_cell.angle_gamma   90.00
#
_symmetry.space_group_name_H-M   'P 1'
#
loop_
_entity.id
_entity.type
_entity.pdbx_description
1 polymer ?
#
loop_
_entity_poly.entity_id
_entity_poly.type
_entity_poly.pdbx_seq_one_letter_code
_entity_poly.pdbx_strand_id
1 'polypeptide(L)'
;MAKIHTHYDNLKVARGAPQEVIRAAYKALSQKYHPDKNPGDEKAARIMAIVNTAYNTLSDPVRRKEHDEWIAAEEWEVEWLESSGEEGGRPRAEGGWEAPPAPALPRPSLLRDPKWWLGILGGVTVGAAAAVLLIQPPKILPAALAFNGKPAAAKTETPTPVQDAEPDVWAGLDGARIPASQVKALAVTQLVVPPRKPECATDIATPAAPNGEPWPADSGYIAGYPVGNMGKEMSVVVDNGANEAPVFVKIYDLDRRSNVRHAYVEAHATLTIDQLAAGRYEVRYQNVVTEAARAACVTATPLRQAGASF
;
A
#
# COMPACT_ATOMS: atom_id res chain seq x y z
N MET A 1 0.26 -26.82 -1.12
CA MET A 1 -0.14 -26.84 0.30
C MET A 1 1.06 -27.11 1.19
N ALA A 2 1.87 -26.07 1.39
CA ALA A 2 2.82 -26.05 2.49
C ALA A 2 2.06 -26.23 3.81
N LYS A 3 2.29 -27.33 4.53
CA LYS A 3 1.63 -27.59 5.82
C LYS A 3 2.45 -26.93 6.94
N ILE A 4 1.88 -25.94 7.61
CA ILE A 4 2.49 -25.30 8.79
C ILE A 4 2.62 -26.33 9.92
N HIS A 5 3.78 -26.36 10.59
CA HIS A 5 4.02 -27.29 11.69
C HIS A 5 3.52 -26.71 13.02
N THR A 6 2.48 -27.32 13.58
CA THR A 6 1.75 -26.78 14.75
C THR A 6 2.02 -27.57 16.04
N HIS A 7 1.57 -27.05 17.19
CA HIS A 7 1.59 -27.81 18.45
C HIS A 7 0.77 -29.11 18.42
N TYR A 8 -0.26 -29.19 17.56
CA TYR A 8 -1.03 -30.41 17.37
C TYR A 8 -0.18 -31.50 16.68
N ASP A 9 0.67 -31.11 15.72
CA ASP A 9 1.59 -32.03 15.04
C ASP A 9 2.72 -32.53 15.97
N ASN A 10 3.11 -31.73 16.96
CA ASN A 10 4.06 -32.12 18.01
C ASN A 10 3.48 -33.21 18.92
N LEU A 11 2.21 -33.05 19.32
CA LEU A 11 1.49 -34.05 20.13
C LEU A 11 0.91 -35.20 19.30
N LYS A 12 1.01 -35.15 17.97
CA LYS A 12 0.46 -36.16 17.04
C LYS A 12 -1.06 -36.33 17.19
N VAL A 13 -1.76 -35.23 17.43
CA VAL A 13 -3.22 -35.18 17.56
C VAL A 13 -3.84 -34.32 16.46
N ALA A 14 -5.12 -34.53 16.17
CA ALA A 14 -5.87 -33.66 15.27
C ALA A 14 -6.17 -32.29 15.92
N ARG A 15 -6.31 -31.23 15.12
CA ARG A 15 -6.67 -29.87 15.59
C ARG A 15 -7.99 -29.85 16.40
N GLY A 16 -8.96 -30.66 15.98
CA GLY A 16 -10.25 -30.83 16.67
C GLY A 16 -10.26 -31.83 17.83
N ALA A 17 -9.09 -32.31 18.31
CA ALA A 17 -9.05 -33.32 19.37
C ALA A 17 -9.63 -32.77 20.69
N PRO A 18 -10.44 -33.56 21.43
CA PRO A 18 -10.92 -33.15 22.74
C PRO A 18 -9.77 -33.10 23.75
N GLN A 19 -9.96 -32.36 24.84
CA GLN A 19 -8.92 -32.15 25.86
C GLN A 19 -8.37 -33.44 26.45
N GLU A 20 -9.22 -34.46 26.57
CA GLU A 20 -8.86 -35.79 27.07
C GLU A 20 -7.83 -36.48 26.18
N VAL A 21 -7.99 -36.36 24.86
CA VAL A 21 -7.07 -36.94 23.86
C VAL A 21 -5.72 -36.22 23.92
N ILE A 22 -5.72 -34.89 24.06
CA ILE A 22 -4.49 -34.10 24.22
C ILE A 22 -3.72 -34.54 25.48
N ARG A 23 -4.42 -34.73 26.59
CA ARG A 23 -3.82 -35.21 27.85
C ARG A 23 -3.29 -36.64 27.72
N ALA A 24 -4.03 -37.53 27.05
CA ALA A 24 -3.61 -38.90 26.80
C ALA A 24 -2.35 -38.96 25.91
N ALA A 25 -2.32 -38.17 24.83
CA ALA A 25 -1.17 -38.07 23.93
C ALA A 25 0.08 -37.55 24.64
N TYR A 26 -0.07 -36.48 25.43
CA TYR A 26 1.01 -35.96 26.27
C TYR A 26 1.56 -37.05 27.20
N LYS A 27 0.69 -37.74 27.94
CA LYS A 27 1.12 -38.81 28.87
C LYS A 27 1.90 -39.91 28.13
N ALA A 28 1.44 -40.34 26.96
CA ALA A 28 2.11 -41.36 26.16
C ALA A 28 3.49 -40.91 25.67
N LEU A 29 3.60 -39.68 25.15
CA LEU A 29 4.85 -39.11 24.65
C LEU A 29 5.84 -38.84 25.80
N SER A 30 5.37 -38.29 26.92
CA SER A 30 6.19 -38.06 28.10
C SER A 30 6.75 -39.36 28.65
N GLN A 31 5.97 -40.45 28.68
CA GLN A 31 6.47 -41.75 29.11
C GLN A 31 7.49 -42.37 28.16
N LYS A 32 7.48 -41.99 26.89
CA LYS A 32 8.42 -42.47 25.87
C LYS A 32 9.74 -41.69 25.92
N TYR A 33 9.66 -40.37 26.10
CA TYR A 33 10.82 -39.46 26.03
C TYR A 33 11.27 -38.92 27.40
N HIS A 34 10.79 -39.50 28.51
CA HIS A 34 11.18 -39.10 29.86
C HIS A 34 12.70 -39.20 30.07
N PRO A 35 13.35 -38.23 30.72
CA PRO A 35 14.79 -38.28 31.00
C PRO A 35 15.18 -39.51 31.84
N ASP A 36 14.37 -39.90 32.82
CA ASP A 36 14.66 -41.08 33.66
C ASP A 36 14.72 -42.39 32.87
N LYS A 37 13.96 -42.51 31.78
CA LYS A 37 13.95 -43.72 30.94
C LYS A 37 14.98 -43.66 29.82
N ASN A 38 15.42 -42.46 29.44
CA ASN A 38 16.40 -42.23 28.38
C ASN A 38 17.56 -41.38 28.92
N PRO A 39 18.30 -41.87 29.93
CA PRO A 39 19.40 -41.12 30.50
C PRO A 39 20.50 -40.91 29.44
N GLY A 40 20.93 -39.66 29.27
CA GLY A 40 22.00 -39.29 28.33
C GLY A 40 21.58 -39.14 26.86
N ASP A 41 20.30 -39.31 26.51
CA ASP A 41 19.82 -39.04 25.15
C ASP A 41 19.34 -37.58 25.00
N GLU A 42 20.19 -36.75 24.40
CA GLU A 42 19.87 -35.35 24.11
C GLU A 42 18.67 -35.19 23.17
N LYS A 43 18.44 -36.15 22.27
CA LYS A 43 17.29 -36.09 21.34
C LYS A 43 15.99 -36.30 22.09
N ALA A 44 15.95 -37.28 23.01
CA ALA A 44 14.79 -37.51 23.85
C ALA A 44 14.49 -36.27 24.72
N ALA A 45 15.51 -35.66 25.31
CA ALA A 45 15.36 -34.42 26.09
C ALA A 45 14.79 -33.26 25.25
N ARG A 46 15.28 -33.08 24.03
CA ARG A 46 14.75 -32.05 23.10
C ARG A 46 13.31 -32.31 22.71
N ILE A 47 12.96 -33.56 22.37
CA ILE A 47 11.59 -33.93 22.02
C ILE A 47 10.65 -33.70 23.22
N MET A 48 11.08 -34.09 24.43
CA MET A 48 10.33 -33.87 25.65
C MET A 48 10.07 -32.37 25.90
N ALA A 49 11.06 -31.51 25.69
CA ALA A 49 10.90 -30.07 25.80
C ALA A 49 9.84 -29.52 24.82
N ILE A 50 9.84 -30.00 23.57
CA ILE A 50 8.85 -29.62 22.55
C ILE A 50 7.44 -30.09 22.96
N VAL A 51 7.33 -31.33 23.43
CA VAL A 51 6.07 -31.94 23.89
C VAL A 51 5.49 -31.17 25.09
N ASN A 52 6.33 -30.77 26.04
CA ASN A 52 5.93 -29.97 27.19
C ASN A 52 5.39 -28.60 26.76
N THR A 53 6.09 -27.91 25.85
CA THR A 53 5.64 -26.62 25.32
C THR A 53 4.30 -26.75 24.59
N ALA A 54 4.16 -27.76 23.74
CA ALA A 54 2.92 -28.01 23.02
C ALA A 54 1.75 -28.29 23.97
N TYR A 55 1.95 -29.10 25.01
CA TYR A 55 0.93 -29.38 26.00
C TYR A 55 0.56 -28.15 26.84
N ASN A 56 1.52 -27.31 27.22
CA ASN A 56 1.26 -26.07 27.96
C ASN A 56 0.38 -25.08 27.19
N THR A 57 0.47 -25.05 25.85
CA THR A 57 -0.40 -24.22 25.01
C THR A 57 -1.77 -24.87 24.81
N LEU A 58 -1.81 -26.17 24.56
CA LEU A 58 -3.05 -26.89 24.20
C LEU A 58 -3.87 -27.38 25.39
N SER A 59 -3.35 -27.30 26.61
CA SER A 59 -4.05 -27.73 27.84
C SER A 59 -5.01 -26.68 28.39
N ASP A 60 -4.71 -25.39 28.18
CA ASP A 60 -5.54 -24.27 28.59
C ASP A 60 -6.46 -23.85 27.42
N PRO A 61 -7.79 -23.81 27.62
CA PRO A 61 -8.72 -23.42 26.56
C PRO A 61 -8.47 -22.02 26.00
N VAL A 62 -7.98 -21.07 26.82
CA VAL A 62 -7.72 -19.69 26.37
C VAL A 62 -6.52 -19.68 25.43
N ARG A 63 -5.40 -20.27 25.85
CA ARG A 63 -4.17 -20.36 25.04
C ARG A 63 -4.37 -21.20 23.79
N ARG A 64 -5.19 -22.25 23.88
CA ARG A 64 -5.57 -23.06 22.72
C ARG A 64 -6.31 -22.22 21.69
N LYS A 65 -7.25 -21.38 22.12
CA LYS A 65 -7.98 -20.48 21.23
C LYS A 65 -7.06 -19.48 20.53
N GLU A 66 -6.17 -18.83 21.28
CA GLU A 66 -5.17 -17.89 20.72
C GLU A 66 -4.26 -18.58 19.69
N HIS A 67 -3.82 -19.81 19.98
CA HIS A 67 -3.03 -20.61 19.04
C HIS A 67 -3.82 -21.01 17.80
N ASP A 68 -5.11 -21.36 17.94
CA ASP A 68 -5.98 -21.68 16.81
C ASP A 68 -6.25 -20.46 15.90
N GLU A 69 -6.37 -19.27 16.49
CA GLU A 69 -6.48 -17.99 15.76
C GLU A 69 -5.19 -17.67 15.00
N TRP A 70 -4.03 -17.88 15.63
CA TRP A 70 -2.74 -17.72 14.97
C TRP A 70 -2.56 -18.68 13.78
N ILE A 71 -2.94 -19.97 13.95
CA ILE A 71 -2.91 -20.93 12.83
C ILE A 71 -3.79 -20.45 11.68
N ALA A 72 -5.01 -19.99 11.97
CA ALA A 72 -5.93 -19.52 10.93
C ALA A 72 -5.36 -18.31 10.17
N ALA A 73 -4.65 -17.40 10.86
CA ALA A 73 -4.01 -16.26 10.24
C ALA A 73 -2.82 -16.67 9.34
N GLU A 74 -2.00 -17.64 9.76
CA GLU A 74 -0.90 -18.14 8.92
C GLU A 74 -1.39 -18.97 7.74
N GLU A 75 -2.41 -19.80 7.91
CA GLU A 75 -3.02 -20.59 6.83
C GLU A 75 -3.56 -19.65 5.73
N TRP A 76 -4.19 -18.54 6.12
CA TRP A 76 -4.65 -17.51 5.18
C TRP A 76 -3.52 -16.88 4.37
N GLU A 77 -2.40 -16.55 5.02
CA GLU A 77 -1.22 -15.99 4.35
C GLU A 77 -0.61 -16.98 3.35
N VAL A 78 -0.51 -18.27 3.73
CA VAL A 78 -0.01 -19.31 2.83
C VAL A 78 -0.94 -19.52 1.63
N GLU A 79 -2.25 -19.55 1.84
CA GLU A 79 -3.23 -19.66 0.76
C GLU A 79 -3.15 -18.46 -0.19
N TRP A 80 -3.02 -17.25 0.36
CA TRP A 80 -2.85 -16.04 -0.44
C TRP A 80 -1.56 -16.09 -1.27
N LEU A 81 -0.44 -16.48 -0.66
CA LEU A 81 0.84 -16.65 -1.34
C LEU A 81 0.80 -17.76 -2.42
N GLU A 82 0.20 -18.92 -2.13
CA GLU A 82 0.02 -20.00 -3.11
C GLU A 82 -0.85 -19.52 -4.29
N SER A 83 -1.94 -18.78 -4.02
CA SER A 83 -2.81 -18.23 -5.07
C SER A 83 -2.12 -17.17 -5.94
N SER A 84 -1.21 -16.38 -5.35
CA SER A 84 -0.41 -15.38 -6.06
C SER A 84 0.81 -15.97 -6.79
N GLY A 85 1.23 -17.18 -6.42
CA GLY A 85 2.40 -17.88 -6.97
C GLY A 85 2.10 -18.75 -8.19
N GLU A 86 0.83 -19.04 -8.48
CA GLU A 86 0.42 -19.90 -9.61
C GLU A 86 0.34 -19.21 -10.98
N GLU A 87 0.72 -17.94 -11.10
CA GLU A 87 0.88 -17.26 -12.41
C GLU A 87 2.32 -17.38 -13.00
N GLY A 88 3.24 -18.05 -12.30
CA GLY A 88 4.66 -18.17 -12.69
C GLY A 88 5.17 -19.58 -13.04
N GLY A 89 4.29 -20.58 -13.10
CA GLY A 89 4.66 -21.97 -13.38
C GLY A 89 4.90 -22.24 -14.87
N ARG A 90 6.14 -22.05 -15.35
CA ARG A 90 6.59 -22.55 -16.67
C ARG A 90 6.32 -24.07 -16.77
N PRO A 91 5.51 -24.56 -17.73
CA PRO A 91 5.50 -25.99 -18.00
C PRO A 91 6.83 -26.37 -18.67
N ARG A 92 7.48 -27.37 -18.09
CA ARG A 92 8.64 -28.07 -18.62
C ARG A 92 8.33 -28.56 -20.04
N ALA A 93 9.07 -28.03 -21.02
CA ALA A 93 8.98 -28.41 -22.43
C ALA A 93 9.52 -29.83 -22.65
N GLU A 94 8.65 -30.84 -22.54
CA GLU A 94 8.90 -32.21 -22.98
C GLU A 94 7.56 -32.79 -23.46
N GLY A 95 7.41 -32.98 -24.78
CA GLY A 95 6.27 -33.68 -25.39
C GLY A 95 5.33 -32.77 -26.17
N GLY A 96 5.26 -32.97 -27.49
CA GLY A 96 4.41 -32.23 -28.40
C GLY A 96 2.93 -32.55 -28.26
N TRP A 97 2.11 -31.50 -28.34
CA TRP A 97 0.65 -31.56 -28.47
C TRP A 97 0.25 -30.32 -29.28
N GLU A 98 -0.30 -30.52 -30.48
CA GLU A 98 -0.98 -29.48 -31.24
C GLU A 98 -2.00 -28.74 -30.36
N ALA A 99 -2.00 -27.41 -30.43
CA ALA A 99 -3.01 -26.59 -29.78
C ALA A 99 -4.40 -26.88 -30.39
N PRO A 100 -5.46 -27.10 -29.58
CA PRO A 100 -6.82 -27.08 -30.10
C PRO A 100 -7.12 -25.68 -30.66
N PRO A 101 -7.79 -25.56 -31.82
CA PRO A 101 -8.08 -24.27 -32.42
C PRO A 101 -8.98 -23.45 -31.50
N ALA A 102 -8.58 -22.19 -31.24
CA ALA A 102 -9.36 -21.23 -30.48
C ALA A 102 -10.78 -21.07 -31.08
N PRO A 103 -11.83 -20.87 -30.26
CA PRO A 103 -13.15 -20.53 -30.77
C PRO A 103 -13.07 -19.19 -31.51
N ALA A 104 -13.42 -19.21 -32.80
CA ALA A 104 -13.44 -18.03 -33.64
C ALA A 104 -14.47 -17.02 -33.14
N LEU A 105 -14.01 -15.88 -32.62
CA LEU A 105 -14.87 -14.72 -32.42
C LEU A 105 -15.41 -14.25 -33.78
N PRO A 106 -16.71 -13.93 -33.90
CA PRO A 106 -17.27 -13.40 -35.15
C PRO A 106 -16.64 -12.02 -35.43
N ARG A 107 -15.91 -11.93 -36.54
CA ARG A 107 -15.36 -10.66 -37.05
C ARG A 107 -16.52 -9.83 -37.63
N PRO A 108 -16.77 -8.59 -37.18
CA PRO A 108 -17.79 -7.75 -37.82
C PRO A 108 -17.32 -7.34 -39.22
N SER A 109 -18.08 -7.73 -40.24
CA SER A 109 -17.80 -7.47 -41.66
C SER A 109 -18.17 -6.05 -42.12
N LEU A 110 -18.39 -5.11 -41.20
CA LEU A 110 -18.94 -3.79 -41.49
C LEU A 110 -17.97 -2.86 -42.25
N LEU A 111 -16.70 -3.25 -42.38
CA LEU A 111 -15.68 -2.46 -43.10
C LEU A 111 -15.56 -2.82 -44.59
N ARG A 112 -16.42 -3.70 -45.13
CA ARG A 112 -16.38 -4.11 -46.54
C ARG A 112 -17.66 -3.82 -47.33
N ASP A 113 -18.61 -3.10 -46.72
CA ASP A 113 -19.84 -2.66 -47.41
C ASP A 113 -19.67 -1.24 -47.98
N PRO A 114 -19.76 -1.05 -49.31
CA PRO A 114 -19.59 0.27 -49.95
C PRO A 114 -20.68 1.28 -49.57
N LYS A 115 -21.78 0.83 -48.95
CA LYS A 115 -22.87 1.67 -48.46
C LYS A 115 -22.50 2.47 -47.20
N TRP A 116 -21.57 1.96 -46.37
CA TRP A 116 -21.12 2.65 -45.16
C TRP A 116 -20.25 3.88 -45.50
N TRP A 117 -19.39 3.76 -46.51
CA TRP A 117 -18.58 4.88 -47.02
C TRP A 117 -19.41 5.99 -47.68
N LEU A 118 -20.50 5.63 -48.37
CA LEU A 118 -21.44 6.63 -48.92
C LEU A 118 -22.16 7.42 -47.81
N GLY A 119 -22.45 6.80 -46.66
CA GLY A 119 -23.03 7.48 -45.50
C GLY A 119 -22.08 8.50 -44.87
N ILE A 120 -20.79 8.16 -44.74
CA ILE A 120 -19.77 9.07 -44.18
C ILE A 120 -19.55 10.28 -45.10
N LEU A 121 -19.47 10.07 -46.42
CA LEU A 121 -19.28 11.15 -47.40
C LEU A 121 -20.50 12.09 -47.49
N GLY A 122 -21.71 11.55 -47.33
CA GLY A 122 -22.94 12.34 -47.23
C GLY A 122 -23.00 13.21 -45.98
N GLY A 123 -22.56 12.70 -44.82
CA GLY A 123 -22.56 13.45 -43.56
C GLY A 123 -21.60 14.66 -43.56
N VAL A 124 -20.41 14.50 -44.15
CA VAL A 124 -19.40 15.56 -44.21
C VAL A 124 -19.81 16.72 -45.14
N THR A 125 -20.48 16.42 -46.25
CA THR A 125 -20.94 17.45 -47.21
C THR A 125 -22.09 18.30 -46.66
N VAL A 126 -23.04 17.70 -45.94
CA VAL A 126 -24.13 18.43 -45.27
C VAL A 126 -23.59 19.29 -44.11
N GLY A 127 -22.62 18.78 -43.34
CA GLY A 127 -21.96 19.55 -42.28
C GLY A 127 -21.20 20.79 -42.78
N ALA A 128 -20.52 20.68 -43.92
CA ALA A 128 -19.80 21.81 -44.51
C ALA A 128 -20.75 22.91 -45.04
N ALA A 129 -21.90 22.54 -45.61
CA ALA A 129 -22.91 23.50 -46.07
C ALA A 129 -23.56 24.28 -44.91
N ALA A 130 -23.78 23.63 -43.76
CA ALA A 130 -24.30 24.28 -42.56
C ALA A 130 -23.29 25.26 -41.93
N ALA A 131 -21.99 24.94 -41.96
CA ALA A 131 -20.94 25.80 -41.43
C ALA A 131 -20.75 27.09 -42.26
N VAL A 132 -20.98 27.05 -43.58
CA VAL A 132 -20.90 28.25 -44.44
C VAL A 132 -22.10 29.18 -44.24
N LEU A 133 -23.26 28.67 -43.77
CA LEU A 133 -24.45 29.50 -43.59
C LEU A 133 -24.50 30.30 -42.27
N LEU A 134 -23.60 30.01 -41.31
CA LEU A 134 -23.61 30.62 -39.96
C LEU A 134 -22.55 31.72 -39.73
N ILE A 135 -21.76 32.08 -40.74
CA ILE A 135 -20.74 33.14 -40.61
C ILE A 135 -21.28 34.44 -41.22
N GLN A 136 -22.05 35.20 -40.43
CA GLN A 136 -22.37 36.60 -40.71
C GLN A 136 -21.23 37.49 -40.13
N PRO A 137 -20.70 38.49 -40.85
CA PRO A 137 -19.69 39.40 -40.31
C PRO A 137 -20.32 40.46 -39.38
N PRO A 138 -19.63 40.88 -38.30
CA PRO A 138 -20.14 41.95 -37.43
C PRO A 138 -20.08 43.32 -38.13
N LYS A 139 -21.18 44.07 -38.08
CA LYS A 139 -21.23 45.47 -38.49
C LYS A 139 -20.55 46.33 -37.43
N ILE A 140 -19.41 46.91 -37.79
CA ILE A 140 -18.65 47.86 -36.95
C ILE A 140 -19.27 49.25 -37.14
N LEU A 141 -19.68 49.90 -36.04
CA LEU A 141 -20.05 51.33 -36.03
C LEU A 141 -18.77 52.16 -35.77
N PRO A 142 -18.58 53.32 -36.43
CA PRO A 142 -17.39 54.13 -36.24
C PRO A 142 -17.46 54.99 -34.97
N ALA A 143 -16.41 54.94 -34.17
CA ALA A 143 -16.17 55.86 -33.07
C ALA A 143 -15.58 57.16 -33.63
N ALA A 144 -16.40 58.19 -33.76
CA ALA A 144 -15.95 59.53 -34.08
C ALA A 144 -16.95 60.58 -33.59
N LEU A 145 -17.08 60.76 -32.27
CA LEU A 145 -17.43 62.03 -31.59
C LEU A 145 -16.92 61.91 -30.14
N ALA A 146 -15.71 62.39 -29.87
CA ALA A 146 -15.48 63.68 -29.24
C ALA A 146 -16.12 63.81 -27.84
N PHE A 147 -15.31 63.78 -26.77
CA PHE A 147 -15.39 64.87 -25.80
C PHE A 147 -14.06 65.10 -25.09
N ASN A 148 -13.65 66.35 -25.20
CA ASN A 148 -12.46 66.99 -24.71
C ASN A 148 -12.72 67.43 -23.25
N GLY A 149 -11.84 67.10 -22.30
CA GLY A 149 -12.06 67.39 -20.88
C GLY A 149 -10.76 67.50 -20.08
N LYS A 150 -10.36 68.74 -19.83
CA LYS A 150 -9.24 69.28 -19.04
C LYS A 150 -9.07 68.63 -17.65
N PRO A 151 -7.84 68.48 -17.10
CA PRO A 151 -7.67 67.96 -15.75
C PRO A 151 -8.02 69.04 -14.72
N ALA A 152 -9.04 68.80 -13.90
CA ALA A 152 -9.42 69.64 -12.78
C ALA A 152 -9.04 68.96 -11.46
N ALA A 153 -8.45 69.73 -10.57
CA ALA A 153 -7.99 69.34 -9.26
C ALA A 153 -9.11 68.88 -8.31
N ALA A 154 -8.75 67.91 -7.48
CA ALA A 154 -9.22 67.59 -6.13
C ALA A 154 -10.66 67.95 -5.72
N LYS A 155 -11.45 66.93 -5.38
CA LYS A 155 -12.38 66.97 -4.25
C LYS A 155 -12.29 65.70 -3.42
N THR A 156 -11.97 65.90 -2.15
CA THR A 156 -12.15 64.97 -1.04
C THR A 156 -13.63 64.59 -0.95
N GLU A 157 -13.96 63.32 -1.11
CA GLU A 157 -15.30 62.81 -0.80
C GLU A 157 -15.33 62.28 0.63
N THR A 158 -16.17 62.94 1.43
CA THR A 158 -16.67 62.52 2.74
C THR A 158 -17.48 61.23 2.55
N PRO A 159 -17.37 60.24 3.44
CA PRO A 159 -18.03 58.94 3.27
C PRO A 159 -19.55 59.09 3.25
N THR A 160 -20.17 58.54 2.20
CA THR A 160 -21.61 58.27 2.10
C THR A 160 -22.05 57.35 3.25
N PRO A 161 -23.27 57.52 3.80
CA PRO A 161 -23.75 56.64 4.85
C PRO A 161 -23.94 55.25 4.27
N VAL A 162 -23.44 54.27 5.02
CA VAL A 162 -23.55 52.83 4.77
C VAL A 162 -25.00 52.52 4.40
N GLN A 163 -25.23 52.05 3.17
CA GLN A 163 -26.46 51.35 2.84
C GLN A 163 -26.48 50.11 3.73
N ASP A 164 -27.54 49.99 4.53
CA ASP A 164 -27.73 48.94 5.51
C ASP A 164 -27.31 47.59 4.94
N ALA A 165 -26.34 46.97 5.61
CA ALA A 165 -25.92 45.61 5.33
C ALA A 165 -27.17 44.73 5.28
N GLU A 166 -27.31 43.93 4.21
CA GLU A 166 -28.24 42.81 4.23
C GLU A 166 -28.06 42.05 5.55
N PRO A 167 -29.14 41.71 6.26
CA PRO A 167 -29.02 41.15 7.60
C PRO A 167 -28.17 39.89 7.51
N ASP A 168 -27.08 39.86 8.29
CA ASP A 168 -26.27 38.69 8.51
C ASP A 168 -27.20 37.48 8.69
N VAL A 169 -27.15 36.55 7.73
CA VAL A 169 -27.94 35.31 7.68
C VAL A 169 -27.64 34.39 8.89
N TRP A 170 -26.81 34.84 9.83
CA TRP A 170 -26.60 34.22 11.13
C TRP A 170 -27.68 34.51 12.18
N ALA A 171 -28.65 35.39 11.91
CA ALA A 171 -29.80 35.59 12.78
C ALA A 171 -31.14 35.45 12.02
N GLY A 172 -31.34 34.31 11.35
CA GLY A 172 -32.64 33.93 10.82
C GLY A 172 -33.64 33.61 11.95
N LEU A 173 -34.73 34.37 12.01
CA LEU A 173 -35.85 34.24 12.95
C LEU A 173 -36.79 33.05 12.68
N ASP A 174 -36.41 32.14 11.80
CA ASP A 174 -37.18 30.92 11.54
C ASP A 174 -36.33 29.71 11.91
N GLY A 175 -36.85 28.90 12.84
CA GLY A 175 -36.17 27.81 13.53
C GLY A 175 -35.72 26.60 12.69
N ALA A 176 -35.25 26.82 11.46
CA ALA A 176 -34.48 25.86 10.71
C ALA A 176 -33.07 25.77 11.31
N ARG A 177 -32.93 24.93 12.36
CA ARG A 177 -31.62 24.53 12.87
C ARG A 177 -30.80 23.99 11.69
N ILE A 178 -29.83 24.76 11.23
CA ILE A 178 -28.76 24.23 10.39
C ILE A 178 -28.14 23.09 11.20
N PRO A 179 -28.22 21.82 10.77
CA PRO A 179 -27.58 20.74 11.51
C PRO A 179 -26.10 21.08 11.56
N ALA A 180 -25.54 21.14 12.77
CA ALA A 180 -24.12 21.40 12.95
C ALA A 180 -23.34 20.44 12.04
N SER A 181 -22.53 20.99 11.12
CA SER A 181 -21.70 20.17 10.25
C SER A 181 -20.86 19.28 11.13
N GLN A 182 -20.97 17.96 10.94
CA GLN A 182 -20.29 17.00 11.78
C GLN A 182 -18.77 17.19 11.62
N VAL A 183 -18.12 17.75 12.64
CA VAL A 183 -16.66 17.91 12.65
C VAL A 183 -16.03 16.52 12.69
N LYS A 184 -15.52 16.05 11.56
CA LYS A 184 -14.76 14.80 11.46
C LYS A 184 -13.30 15.11 11.76
N ALA A 185 -12.86 14.80 12.97
CA ALA A 185 -11.45 14.88 13.32
C ALA A 185 -10.73 13.60 12.85
N LEU A 186 -9.66 13.76 12.07
CA LEU A 186 -8.76 12.67 11.69
C LEU A 186 -7.48 12.77 12.52
N ALA A 187 -7.01 11.66 13.05
CA ALA A 187 -5.73 11.61 13.74
C ALA A 187 -4.60 11.50 12.71
N VAL A 188 -3.71 12.49 12.70
CA VAL A 188 -2.56 12.54 11.79
C VAL A 188 -1.29 12.36 12.60
N THR A 189 -0.51 11.34 12.27
CA THR A 189 0.81 11.10 12.86
C THR A 189 1.88 11.40 11.82
N GLN A 190 2.82 12.29 12.13
CA GLN A 190 3.92 12.63 11.23
C GLN A 190 5.21 11.93 11.68
N LEU A 191 5.83 11.17 10.78
CA LEU A 191 7.17 10.64 10.91
C LEU A 191 8.12 11.52 10.08
N VAL A 192 9.06 12.19 10.74
CA VAL A 192 10.13 12.96 10.08
C VAL A 192 11.40 12.11 10.06
N VAL A 193 11.88 11.77 8.87
CA VAL A 193 13.12 11.02 8.71
C VAL A 193 14.31 12.00 8.84
N PRO A 194 15.26 11.75 9.75
CA PRO A 194 16.39 12.65 9.94
C PRO A 194 17.32 12.64 8.72
N PRO A 195 17.99 13.77 8.42
CA PRO A 195 18.97 13.84 7.34
C PRO A 195 20.14 12.90 7.65
N ARG A 196 20.43 11.98 6.74
CA ARG A 196 21.59 11.08 6.84
C ARG A 196 22.14 10.76 5.46
N LYS A 197 23.45 10.51 5.41
CA LYS A 197 24.11 9.98 4.21
C LYS A 197 23.88 8.47 4.12
N PRO A 198 23.84 7.89 2.91
CA PRO A 198 23.75 6.45 2.74
C PRO A 198 25.02 5.77 3.24
N GLU A 199 24.87 4.78 4.11
CA GLU A 199 25.95 3.97 4.68
C GLU A 199 25.88 2.56 4.09
N CYS A 200 26.80 2.20 3.19
CA CYS A 200 26.78 0.91 2.51
C CYS A 200 26.93 -0.34 3.39
N ALA A 201 27.34 -0.20 4.65
CA ALA A 201 27.50 -1.33 5.56
C ALA A 201 26.19 -1.70 6.28
N THR A 202 25.32 -0.72 6.54
CA THR A 202 24.12 -0.84 7.38
C THR A 202 22.83 -0.74 6.56
N ASP A 203 22.87 -0.04 5.43
CA ASP A 203 21.71 0.18 4.58
C ASP A 203 21.45 -0.97 3.60
N ILE A 204 20.19 -1.13 3.20
CA ILE A 204 19.78 -2.20 2.30
C ILE A 204 20.35 -1.91 0.91
N ALA A 205 21.34 -2.69 0.49
CA ALA A 205 21.93 -2.62 -0.85
C ALA A 205 21.35 -3.69 -1.79
N THR A 206 20.03 -3.87 -1.79
CA THR A 206 19.35 -4.87 -2.63
C THR A 206 18.74 -4.22 -3.87
N PRO A 207 18.83 -4.86 -5.04
CA PRO A 207 18.21 -4.36 -6.28
C PRO A 207 16.68 -4.42 -6.24
N ALA A 208 16.13 -5.24 -5.35
CA ALA A 208 14.70 -5.49 -5.17
C ALA A 208 14.30 -5.39 -3.70
N ALA A 209 13.02 -5.14 -3.46
CA ALA A 209 12.39 -5.19 -2.15
C ALA A 209 12.45 -6.60 -1.54
N PRO A 210 12.23 -6.77 -0.22
CA PRO A 210 12.35 -8.08 0.44
C PRO A 210 11.42 -9.18 -0.10
N ASN A 211 10.37 -8.81 -0.83
CA ASN A 211 9.47 -9.74 -1.53
C ASN A 211 9.94 -10.12 -2.95
N GLY A 212 11.06 -9.58 -3.44
CA GLY A 212 11.61 -9.85 -4.77
C GLY A 212 11.12 -8.91 -5.87
N GLU A 213 10.14 -8.03 -5.58
CA GLU A 213 9.69 -7.01 -6.53
C GLU A 213 10.72 -5.87 -6.66
N PRO A 214 10.89 -5.26 -7.83
CA PRO A 214 11.76 -4.10 -7.98
C PRO A 214 11.22 -2.93 -7.15
N TRP A 215 12.13 -2.06 -6.70
CA TRP A 215 11.73 -0.82 -6.05
C TRP A 215 10.90 0.04 -7.03
N PRO A 216 9.77 0.60 -6.58
CA PRO A 216 8.95 1.45 -7.45
C PRO A 216 9.71 2.73 -7.83
N ALA A 217 9.40 3.28 -9.01
CA ALA A 217 10.01 4.50 -9.48
C ALA A 217 9.60 5.72 -8.64
N ASP A 218 8.32 5.78 -8.25
CA ASP A 218 7.76 6.87 -7.46
C ASP A 218 7.50 6.43 -6.02
N SER A 219 7.37 7.41 -5.12
CA SER A 219 6.92 7.18 -3.74
C SER A 219 5.52 6.56 -3.71
N GLY A 220 5.35 5.41 -3.06
CA GLY A 220 4.07 4.70 -3.03
C GLY A 220 4.12 3.34 -2.34
N TYR A 221 3.04 2.57 -2.48
CA TYR A 221 2.99 1.19 -1.99
C TYR A 221 3.78 0.25 -2.92
N ILE A 222 4.48 -0.71 -2.32
CA ILE A 222 5.25 -1.69 -3.07
C ILE A 222 4.32 -2.82 -3.51
N ALA A 223 4.40 -3.20 -4.80
CA ALA A 223 3.64 -4.30 -5.36
C ALA A 223 3.92 -5.61 -4.60
N GLY A 224 2.94 -6.49 -4.52
CA GLY A 224 3.07 -7.80 -3.86
C GLY A 224 2.99 -7.78 -2.33
N TYR A 225 2.94 -6.62 -1.67
CA TYR A 225 2.61 -6.55 -0.23
C TYR A 225 1.11 -6.37 -0.02
N PRO A 226 0.50 -7.07 0.97
CA PRO A 226 -0.90 -6.85 1.30
C PRO A 226 -1.10 -5.45 1.88
N VAL A 227 -2.09 -4.73 1.35
CA VAL A 227 -2.55 -3.46 1.92
C VAL A 227 -3.70 -3.77 2.88
N GLY A 228 -3.35 -3.94 4.15
CA GLY A 228 -4.29 -4.23 5.22
C GLY A 228 -4.85 -2.96 5.84
N ASN A 229 -5.91 -3.15 6.61
CA ASN A 229 -6.45 -2.15 7.53
C ASN A 229 -6.92 -0.87 6.80
N MET A 230 -8.14 -0.91 6.27
CA MET A 230 -8.79 0.13 5.46
C MET A 230 -9.77 0.98 6.29
N GLY A 231 -9.26 1.60 7.35
CA GLY A 231 -10.04 2.54 8.16
C GLY A 231 -10.21 3.90 7.49
N LYS A 232 -10.81 4.85 8.21
CA LYS A 232 -10.93 6.25 7.78
C LYS A 232 -10.51 7.24 8.86
N GLU A 233 -10.03 6.75 10.00
CA GLU A 233 -9.84 7.54 11.21
C GLU A 233 -8.43 8.11 11.32
N MET A 234 -7.43 7.39 10.77
CA MET A 234 -6.02 7.73 10.92
C MET A 234 -5.30 7.81 9.57
N SER A 235 -4.29 8.69 9.53
CA SER A 235 -3.33 8.78 8.44
C SER A 235 -1.93 9.03 9.00
N VAL A 236 -0.93 8.40 8.39
CA VAL A 236 0.48 8.58 8.73
C VAL A 236 1.17 9.32 7.60
N VAL A 237 1.77 10.47 7.91
CA VAL A 237 2.58 11.24 6.94
C VAL A 237 4.03 10.91 7.17
N VAL A 238 4.70 10.35 6.17
CA VAL A 238 6.14 10.10 6.19
C VAL A 238 6.83 11.21 5.42
N ASP A 239 7.61 12.02 6.12
CA ASP A 239 8.39 13.11 5.55
C ASP A 239 9.87 12.69 5.44
N ASN A 240 10.30 12.38 4.21
CA ASN A 240 11.67 12.08 3.85
C ASN A 240 12.36 13.27 3.14
N GLY A 241 11.86 14.49 3.35
CA GLY A 241 12.35 15.71 2.69
C GLY A 241 13.83 16.04 2.94
N ALA A 242 14.35 15.69 4.12
CA ALA A 242 15.71 16.02 4.53
C ALA A 242 16.75 14.92 4.21
N ASN A 243 16.32 13.73 3.78
CA ASN A 243 17.17 12.56 3.61
C ASN A 243 17.56 12.36 2.14
N GLU A 244 18.83 12.05 1.89
CA GLU A 244 19.37 11.87 0.54
C GLU A 244 19.12 10.47 -0.01
N ALA A 245 18.75 9.52 0.84
CA ALA A 245 18.45 8.14 0.45
C ALA A 245 16.94 7.88 0.44
N PRO A 246 16.45 7.03 -0.49
CA PRO A 246 15.10 6.50 -0.39
C PRO A 246 14.94 5.60 0.83
N VAL A 247 13.70 5.49 1.32
CA VAL A 247 13.36 4.82 2.57
C VAL A 247 12.27 3.81 2.33
N PHE A 248 12.49 2.61 2.84
CA PHE A 248 11.47 1.58 2.99
C PHE A 248 10.80 1.73 4.34
N VAL A 249 9.48 1.89 4.32
CA VAL A 249 8.64 2.08 5.51
C VAL A 249 7.72 0.89 5.69
N LYS A 250 7.63 0.42 6.93
CA LYS A 250 6.78 -0.67 7.35
C LYS A 250 5.91 -0.22 8.52
N ILE A 251 4.60 -0.36 8.35
CA ILE A 251 3.62 -0.09 9.41
C ILE A 251 3.18 -1.41 10.02
N TYR A 252 3.36 -1.52 11.34
CA TYR A 252 2.92 -2.64 12.15
C TYR A 252 1.78 -2.22 13.06
N ASP A 253 0.69 -2.96 13.01
CA ASP A 253 -0.43 -2.79 13.94
C ASP A 253 -0.14 -3.59 15.21
N LEU A 254 -0.01 -2.90 16.35
CA LEU A 254 0.31 -3.53 17.64
C LEU A 254 -0.88 -4.29 18.23
N ASP A 255 -2.10 -3.87 17.90
CA ASP A 255 -3.33 -4.46 18.42
C ASP A 255 -3.65 -5.76 17.66
N ARG A 256 -3.44 -5.78 16.33
CA ARG A 256 -3.58 -6.99 15.49
C ARG A 256 -2.32 -7.86 15.41
N ARG A 257 -1.18 -7.35 15.89
CA ARG A 257 0.15 -7.97 15.79
C ARG A 257 0.53 -8.37 14.36
N SER A 258 0.16 -7.56 13.37
CA SER A 258 0.41 -7.84 11.96
C SER A 258 0.97 -6.65 11.21
N ASN A 259 1.72 -6.92 10.13
CA ASN A 259 2.18 -5.88 9.23
C ASN A 259 1.01 -5.46 8.34
N VAL A 260 0.67 -4.17 8.33
CA VAL A 260 -0.51 -3.68 7.61
C VAL A 260 -0.17 -3.00 6.30
N ARG A 261 0.95 -2.24 6.23
CA ARG A 261 1.35 -1.50 5.03
C ARG A 261 2.86 -1.48 4.86
N HIS A 262 3.28 -1.56 3.60
CA HIS A 262 4.68 -1.42 3.19
C HIS A 262 4.74 -0.37 2.09
N ALA A 263 5.55 0.64 2.31
CA ALA A 263 5.67 1.77 1.42
C ALA A 263 7.13 2.08 1.12
N TYR A 264 7.35 2.65 -0.06
CA TYR A 264 8.62 3.19 -0.51
C TYR A 264 8.48 4.69 -0.62
N VAL A 265 9.41 5.43 -0.05
CA VAL A 265 9.45 6.89 -0.13
C VAL A 265 10.80 7.29 -0.71
N GLU A 266 10.77 8.06 -1.79
CA GLU A 266 11.99 8.53 -2.44
C GLU A 266 12.76 9.52 -1.57
N ALA A 267 14.03 9.75 -1.92
CA ALA A 267 14.82 10.82 -1.36
C ALA A 267 14.11 12.16 -1.58
N HIS A 268 14.10 13.01 -0.55
CA HIS A 268 13.45 14.32 -0.58
C HIS A 268 11.93 14.33 -0.83
N ALA A 269 11.25 13.18 -0.73
CA ALA A 269 9.81 13.08 -0.94
C ALA A 269 9.03 12.96 0.38
N THR A 270 7.73 13.23 0.31
CA THR A 270 6.78 13.03 1.40
C THR A 270 5.65 12.13 0.91
N LEU A 271 5.31 11.09 1.68
CA LEU A 271 4.22 10.18 1.36
C LEU A 271 3.18 10.17 2.48
N THR A 272 1.90 10.31 2.12
CA THR A 272 0.80 10.16 3.06
C THR A 272 0.19 8.77 2.92
N ILE A 273 0.24 8.01 4.01
CA ILE A 273 -0.37 6.70 4.14
C ILE A 273 -1.72 6.89 4.83
N ASP A 274 -2.78 6.82 4.04
CA ASP A 274 -4.14 7.05 4.47
C ASP A 274 -4.90 5.74 4.74
N GLN A 275 -6.17 5.91 5.09
CA GLN A 275 -7.12 4.83 5.32
C GLN A 275 -6.69 3.84 6.41
N LEU A 276 -6.12 4.32 7.52
CA LEU A 276 -5.79 3.46 8.67
C LEU A 276 -6.92 3.52 9.70
N ALA A 277 -7.25 2.38 10.31
CA ALA A 277 -8.23 2.36 11.41
C ALA A 277 -7.67 3.04 12.66
N ALA A 278 -8.55 3.40 13.58
CA ALA A 278 -8.12 3.80 14.92
C ALA A 278 -7.37 2.64 15.60
N GLY A 279 -6.16 2.88 16.10
CA GLY A 279 -5.32 1.86 16.70
C GLY A 279 -3.93 2.36 17.06
N ARG A 280 -3.12 1.47 17.64
CA ARG A 280 -1.70 1.75 17.93
C ARG A 280 -0.81 1.14 16.86
N TYR A 281 -0.04 2.00 16.20
CA TYR A 281 0.88 1.59 15.14
C TYR A 281 2.32 1.84 15.54
N GLU A 282 3.18 0.91 15.16
CA GLU A 282 4.63 1.09 15.15
C GLU A 282 5.07 1.30 13.71
N VAL A 283 5.70 2.44 13.44
CA VAL A 283 6.26 2.75 12.11
C VAL A 283 7.76 2.50 12.17
N ARG A 284 8.21 1.55 11.35
CA ARG A 284 9.63 1.21 11.21
C ARG A 284 10.08 1.66 9.84
N TYR A 285 11.29 2.21 9.76
CA TYR A 285 11.85 2.66 8.49
C TYR A 285 13.30 2.19 8.35
N GLN A 286 13.73 1.97 7.12
CA GLN A 286 15.10 1.61 6.79
C GLN A 286 15.51 2.26 5.46
N ASN A 287 16.73 2.78 5.40
CA ASN A 287 17.25 3.37 4.17
C ASN A 287 17.58 2.28 3.14
N VAL A 288 17.31 2.61 1.87
CA VAL A 288 17.61 1.78 0.72
C VAL A 288 18.72 2.45 -0.08
N VAL A 289 19.74 1.68 -0.45
CA VAL A 289 20.84 2.12 -1.32
C VAL A 289 20.59 1.53 -2.70
N THR A 290 20.21 2.38 -3.65
CA THR A 290 20.08 1.99 -5.06
C THR A 290 21.43 1.62 -5.64
N GLU A 291 21.48 0.83 -6.72
CA GLU A 291 22.75 0.40 -7.32
C GLU A 291 23.64 1.57 -7.75
N ALA A 292 23.05 2.66 -8.25
CA ALA A 292 23.78 3.89 -8.58
C ALA A 292 24.43 4.53 -7.35
N ALA A 293 23.70 4.59 -6.22
CA ALA A 293 24.23 5.10 -4.96
C ALA A 293 25.29 4.16 -4.36
N ARG A 294 25.13 2.84 -4.52
CA ARG A 294 26.11 1.84 -4.10
C ARG A 294 27.43 2.01 -4.85
N ALA A 295 27.40 2.22 -6.17
CA ALA A 295 28.59 2.46 -6.96
C ALA A 295 29.33 3.74 -6.52
N ALA A 296 28.60 4.81 -6.21
CA ALA A 296 29.16 6.05 -5.69
C ALA A 296 29.79 5.90 -4.28
N CYS A 297 29.16 5.13 -3.39
CA CYS A 297 29.69 4.91 -2.04
C CYS A 297 30.89 3.94 -1.99
N VAL A 298 30.92 2.90 -2.85
CA VAL A 298 32.09 2.00 -2.95
C VAL A 298 33.31 2.75 -3.48
N THR A 299 33.12 3.65 -4.45
CA THR A 299 34.20 4.47 -5.01
C THR A 299 34.67 5.58 -4.06
N ALA A 300 33.79 6.05 -3.15
CA ALA A 300 34.11 7.05 -2.14
C ALA A 300 34.83 6.50 -0.89
N THR A 301 34.99 5.18 -0.74
CA THR A 301 35.84 4.61 0.32
C THR A 301 37.30 4.74 -0.13
N PRO A 302 38.11 5.64 0.46
CA PRO A 302 39.52 5.72 0.08
C PRO A 302 40.17 4.37 0.41
N LEU A 303 40.87 3.80 -0.58
CA LEU A 303 41.85 2.74 -0.38
C LEU A 303 42.69 3.14 0.84
N ARG A 304 42.44 2.49 1.98
CA ARG A 304 43.26 2.65 3.18
C ARG A 304 44.65 2.19 2.75
N GLN A 305 45.53 3.16 2.51
CA GLN A 305 46.88 2.93 2.04
C GLN A 305 47.52 1.86 2.90
N ALA A 306 47.92 0.77 2.25
CA ALA A 306 48.98 -0.08 2.76
C ALA A 306 50.21 0.81 2.97
N GLY A 307 50.62 1.01 4.22
CA GLY A 307 51.76 1.86 4.52
C GLY A 307 52.13 1.91 6.00
N ALA A 308 53.17 1.13 6.35
CA ALA A 308 54.09 1.25 7.49
C ALA A 308 53.53 0.93 8.90
N SER A 309 54.21 0.18 9.79
CA SER A 309 55.65 -0.03 9.93
C SER A 309 55.98 -1.43 10.48
N PHE A 310 57.13 -1.95 10.05
CA PHE A 310 57.91 -2.99 10.72
C PHE A 310 58.63 -2.43 11.96
#